data_AF-A0A2A4WBF5-F1
#
_entry.id   AF-A0A2A4WBF5-F1
#
_cell.length_a   1.000
_cell.length_b   1.000
_cell.length_c   1.000
_cell.angle_alpha   90.00
_cell.angle_beta   90.00
_cell.angle_gamma   90.00
#
_symmetry.space_group_name_H-M   'P 1'
#
loop_
_entity.id
_entity.type
_entity.pdbx_description
1 polymer ?
#
loop_
_entity_poly.entity_id
_entity_poly.type
_entity_poly.pdbx_seq_one_letter_code
_entity_poly.pdbx_strand_id
1 'polypeptide(L)' 'MVALKQVNTTYQRLNTGHYGECSDCGEEIQWARLLKQPAAYRCVTCQSLREKTYDANSQ' A
#
# COMPACT_ATOMS: atom_id res chain seq x y z
N MET A 1 -4.14 -19.14 25.75
CA MET A 1 -2.99 -18.20 25.74
C MET A 1 -2.90 -17.57 24.35
N VAL A 2 -3.57 -16.44 24.16
CA VAL A 2 -3.77 -15.79 22.85
C VAL A 2 -3.08 -14.42 22.87
N ALA A 3 -2.37 -14.14 21.77
CA ALA A 3 -2.16 -12.83 21.17
C ALA A 3 -1.15 -11.80 21.73
N LEU A 4 -0.02 -12.20 22.33
CA LEU A 4 1.08 -11.23 22.57
C LEU A 4 1.98 -11.01 21.34
N LYS A 5 2.13 -12.00 20.45
CA LYS A 5 3.03 -11.88 19.28
C LYS A 5 2.48 -10.97 18.17
N GLN A 6 1.16 -10.82 18.05
CA GLN A 6 0.55 -10.06 16.97
C GLN A 6 0.56 -8.54 17.20
N VAL A 7 0.63 -8.10 18.46
CA VAL A 7 0.66 -6.67 18.82
C VAL A 7 1.98 -6.03 18.41
N ASN A 8 3.08 -6.77 18.47
CA ASN A 8 4.42 -6.22 18.23
C ASN A 8 4.67 -5.88 16.75
N THR A 9 4.08 -6.64 15.83
CA THR A 9 4.18 -6.36 14.38
C THR A 9 3.42 -5.11 13.94
N THR A 10 2.36 -4.73 14.66
CA THR A 10 1.55 -3.54 14.34
C THR A 10 2.29 -2.25 14.71
N TYR A 11 3.06 -2.23 15.80
CA TYR A 11 3.85 -1.05 16.21
C TYR A 11 5.01 -0.72 15.26
N GLN A 12 5.67 -1.73 14.68
CA GLN A 12 6.79 -1.48 13.78
C GLN A 12 6.38 -0.79 12.48
N ARG A 13 5.12 -0.89 12.06
CA ARG A 13 4.62 -0.25 10.83
C ARG A 13 4.20 1.21 11.03
N LEU A 14 3.95 1.64 12.26
CA LEU A 14 3.60 3.04 12.57
C LEU A 14 4.82 3.97 12.62
N ASN A 15 6.02 3.43 12.85
CA ASN A 15 7.20 4.22 13.19
C ASN A 15 8.21 4.42 12.05
N THR A 16 7.92 3.94 10.84
CA THR A 16 8.91 3.92 9.76
C THR A 16 8.85 5.10 8.80
N GLY A 17 7.90 6.02 8.92
CA GLY A 17 7.81 7.20 8.05
C GLY A 17 7.46 6.91 6.58
N HIS A 18 7.33 5.64 6.20
CA HIS A 18 6.95 5.20 4.85
C HIS A 18 5.43 5.01 4.69
N TYR A 19 4.62 5.58 5.60
CA TYR A 19 3.17 5.55 5.43
C TYR A 19 2.80 6.48 4.29
N GLY A 20 2.38 5.88 3.18
CA GLY A 20 2.19 6.61 1.94
C GLY A 20 3.41 6.60 1.04
N GLU A 21 4.21 5.53 1.01
CA GLU A 21 5.19 5.30 -0.05
C GLU A 21 4.79 4.07 -0.89
N CYS A 22 4.96 4.17 -2.20
CA CYS A 22 4.64 3.11 -3.15
C CYS A 22 5.72 2.03 -3.12
N SER A 23 5.33 0.77 -2.90
CA SER A 23 6.27 -0.35 -2.88
C SER A 23 6.95 -0.64 -4.24
N ASP A 24 6.38 -0.14 -5.34
CA ASP A 24 6.90 -0.43 -6.70
C ASP A 24 7.83 0.67 -7.22
N CYS A 25 7.50 1.95 -6.99
CA CYS A 25 8.29 3.07 -7.49
C CYS A 25 9.01 3.89 -6.40
N GLY A 26 8.69 3.68 -5.12
CA GLY A 26 9.24 4.47 -4.01
C GLY A 26 8.70 5.90 -3.91
N GLU A 27 7.71 6.28 -4.73
CA GLU A 27 7.07 7.60 -4.66
C GLU A 27 6.00 7.68 -3.58
N GLU A 28 5.69 8.90 -3.14
CA GLU A 28 4.62 9.15 -2.19
C GLU A 28 3.22 8.79 -2.76
N ILE A 29 2.46 7.96 -2.04
CA ILE A 29 1.06 7.68 -2.30
C ILE A 29 0.23 8.90 -1.89
N GLN A 30 -0.53 9.42 -2.85
CA GLN A 30 -1.40 10.57 -2.62
C GLN A 30 -2.30 10.39 -1.39
N TRP A 31 -2.33 11.41 -0.53
CA TRP A 31 -3.12 11.40 0.70
C TRP A 31 -4.62 11.09 0.46
N ALA A 32 -5.19 11.62 -0.62
CA ALA A 32 -6.58 11.32 -1.01
C ALA A 32 -6.85 9.81 -1.20
N ARG A 33 -5.83 9.06 -1.63
CA ARG A 33 -5.91 7.60 -1.80
C ARG A 33 -5.75 6.88 -0.47
N LEU A 34 -4.88 7.35 0.42
CA LEU A 34 -4.76 6.83 1.78
C LEU A 34 -6.02 7.10 2.62
N LEU A 35 -6.67 8.25 2.42
CA LEU A 35 -7.97 8.57 3.05
C LEU A 35 -9.07 7.60 2.61
N LYS A 36 -9.11 7.25 1.31
CA LYS A 36 -10.08 6.26 0.79
C LYS A 36 -9.69 4.82 1.16
N GLN A 37 -8.41 4.49 1.11
CA GLN A 37 -7.88 3.16 1.37
C GLN A 37 -6.55 3.26 2.15
N PRO A 38 -6.59 3.24 3.49
CA PRO A 38 -5.42 3.35 4.35
C PRO A 38 -4.39 2.22 4.18
N ALA A 39 -4.86 1.07 3.67
CA ALA A 39 -4.03 -0.09 3.38
C ALA A 39 -3.47 -0.11 1.94
N ALA A 40 -3.45 1.03 1.24
CA ALA A 40 -2.88 1.10 -0.10
C ALA A 40 -1.34 0.96 -0.03
N TYR A 41 -0.80 -0.05 -0.71
CA TYR A 41 0.65 -0.29 -0.82
C TYR A 41 1.26 0.29 -2.12
N ARG A 42 0.43 0.80 -3.03
CA ARG A 42 0.84 1.32 -4.35
C ARG A 42 0.25 2.69 -4.64
N CYS A 43 1.00 3.52 -5.34
CA CYS A 43 0.51 4.79 -5.89
C CYS A 43 -0.52 4.55 -7.01
N VAL A 44 -1.25 5.61 -7.37
CA VAL A 44 -2.26 5.54 -8.44
C VAL A 44 -1.65 5.18 -9.78
N THR A 45 -0.44 5.66 -10.07
CA THR A 45 0.28 5.36 -11.32
C THR A 45 0.58 3.87 -11.45
N CYS A 46 1.22 3.27 -10.44
CA CYS A 46 1.54 1.83 -10.43
C CYS A 46 0.27 0.97 -10.44
N GLN A 47 -0.77 1.39 -9.73
CA GLN A 47 -2.06 0.71 -9.75
C GLN A 47 -2.69 0.74 -11.15
N SER A 48 -2.77 1.91 -11.78
CA SER A 48 -3.36 2.07 -13.11
C SER A 48 -2.55 1.37 -14.20
N LEU A 49 -1.21 1.33 -14.08
CA LEU A 49 -0.37 0.50 -14.95
C LEU A 49 -0.74 -0.97 -14.82
N ARG A 50 -0.92 -1.46 -13.59
CA ARG A 50 -1.30 -2.85 -13.35
C ARG A 50 -2.69 -3.16 -13.91
N GLU A 51 -3.68 -2.30 -13.67
CA GLU A 51 -5.03 -2.44 -14.24
C GLU A 51 -4.97 -2.53 -15.77
N LYS A 52 -4.27 -1.60 -16.44
CA LYS A 52 -4.06 -1.64 -17.90
C LYS A 52 -3.43 -2.94 -18.39
N THR A 53 -2.45 -3.49 -17.66
CA THR A 53 -1.82 -4.77 -18.05
C THR A 53 -2.73 -5.98 -17.82
N TYR A 54 -3.65 -5.93 -16.87
CA TYR A 54 -4.62 -7.00 -16.63
C TYR A 54 -5.79 -6.93 -17.62
N ASP A 55 -6.27 -5.74 -17.96
CA ASP A 55 -7.33 -5.55 -18.97
C ASP A 55 -6.82 -5.88 -20.39
N ALA A 56 -5.53 -5.65 -20.67
CA ALA A 56 -4.93 -5.97 -21.98
C ALA A 56 -4.64 -7.47 -22.21
N ASN A 57 -4.80 -8.33 -21.20
CA ASN A 57 -4.52 -9.77 -21.29
C ASN A 57 -5.79 -10.62 -21.08
N SER A 58 -6.96 -9.99 -21.16
CA SER A 58 -8.29 -10.63 -21.08
C SER A 58 -8.97 -10.71 -22.45
N GLN A 59 -8.22 -10.79 -23.55
CA GLN A 59 -8.75 -11.07 -24.89
C GLN A 59 -7.78 -11.90 -25.73
#